data_AF-A0A9E1Y524-F1
#
_entry.id   AF-A0A9E1Y524-F1
#
_cell.length_a   1.000
_cell.length_b   1.000
_cell.length_c   1.000
_cell.angle_alpha   90.00
_cell.angle_beta   90.00
_cell.angle_gamma   90.00
#
_symmetry.space_group_name_H-M   'P 1'
#
loop_
_entity.id
_entity.type
_entity.pdbx_description
1 polymer ?
#
loop_
_entity_poly.entity_id
_entity_poly.type
_entity_poly.pdbx_seq_one_letter_code
_entity_poly.pdbx_strand_id
1 'polypeptide(L)'
;MKYFVIMIFSLVSIGSLFSQTVERYYDTGQRISEVEIQAFKNRSISKLNESSNKTMTAVDRSKTAINQNKFSETLETTFNNNNGYSGNYFQIDVLKSGGITVSSMAGNFGTTGGAGVWVRDGAIGNAPGTGWSQVASATISGTNKQTFSTNFTLAQGTYTMFFANTGGGSGVSSLNYTNGTGVGNVAAQNSDLKIYEGYGTSDILPNTGSWSGNGYGFSPRIWNGSLTYTAATPTIASSSLSSDNNYLDVTISEAVYNTNAGSGALESSDFSLTFAQNSGNATAATISSIKKNDNTAEGSATALSGGETVIRVFLSISGLPSGVEAITITPVNGSSIYNTTGQAMGSSESTGAKRLKDKAPSTITGVSIASDNSTIAVTMSEAVYNTDGGNGALEASDFTFTISGGAASLSSATPTSISSSGNVYTLGIGISGTPTGAETLTVNPVDNGIYDALGNESITNQSNNSANLMDKAPPTI
;
A
#
# COMPACT_ATOMS: atom_id res chain seq x y z
N MET A 1 -19.99 9.20 -37.89
CA MET A 1 -18.96 8.27 -37.38
C MET A 1 -17.84 8.22 -38.40
N LYS A 2 -16.62 8.62 -38.04
CA LYS A 2 -15.45 8.50 -38.91
C LYS A 2 -14.65 7.28 -38.40
N TYR A 3 -14.50 6.27 -39.24
CA TYR A 3 -13.69 5.09 -38.94
C TYR A 3 -12.22 5.38 -39.25
N PHE A 4 -11.30 4.80 -38.49
CA PHE A 4 -9.87 4.87 -38.75
C PHE A 4 -9.45 3.68 -39.63
N VAL A 5 -8.59 3.94 -40.62
CA VAL A 5 -7.93 2.88 -41.40
C VAL A 5 -6.44 2.92 -41.08
N ILE A 6 -5.90 1.79 -40.62
CA ILE A 6 -4.46 1.58 -40.48
C ILE A 6 -3.98 0.90 -41.76
N MET A 7 -3.13 1.56 -42.54
CA MET A 7 -2.39 0.89 -43.62
C MET A 7 -1.05 0.40 -43.07
N ILE A 8 -0.85 -0.93 -43.09
CA ILE A 8 0.44 -1.57 -42.82
C ILE A 8 1.06 -1.91 -44.18
N PHE A 9 2.19 -1.31 -44.53
CA PHE A 9 2.98 -1.73 -45.70
C PHE A 9 3.93 -2.87 -45.32
N SER A 10 4.06 -3.84 -46.24
CA SER A 10 4.81 -5.07 -46.08
C SER A 10 6.33 -4.87 -46.14
N LEU A 11 7.07 -5.70 -45.39
CA LEU A 11 8.53 -5.77 -45.41
C LEU A 11 9.08 -6.10 -46.81
N VAL A 12 10.16 -5.41 -47.21
CA VAL A 12 11.18 -5.95 -48.11
C VAL A 12 12.59 -5.60 -47.60
N SER A 13 13.33 -6.66 -47.30
CA SER A 13 14.79 -6.90 -47.36
C SER A 13 15.83 -5.78 -47.12
N ILE A 14 16.64 -6.02 -46.08
CA ILE A 14 18.11 -5.90 -45.94
C ILE A 14 18.78 -4.62 -46.48
N GLY A 15 19.30 -3.83 -45.52
CA GLY A 15 20.57 -3.13 -45.70
C GLY A 15 20.51 -1.62 -45.91
N SER A 16 19.90 -0.85 -45.01
CA SER A 16 20.35 0.51 -44.66
C SER A 16 19.51 1.10 -43.54
N LEU A 17 20.19 1.79 -42.61
CA LEU A 17 19.56 2.58 -41.54
C LEU A 17 18.75 3.72 -42.15
N PHE A 18 17.45 3.81 -41.90
CA PHE A 18 16.72 5.07 -41.95
C PHE A 18 15.53 5.12 -40.97
N SER A 19 15.22 6.33 -40.55
CA SER A 19 14.10 6.75 -39.68
C SER A 19 12.75 6.21 -40.17
N GLN A 20 11.87 5.79 -39.26
CA GLN A 20 10.49 5.45 -39.59
C GLN A 20 9.59 6.67 -39.35
N THR A 21 8.89 7.11 -40.39
CA THR A 21 7.83 8.12 -40.30
C THR A 21 6.48 7.41 -40.33
N VAL A 22 5.63 7.66 -39.33
CA VAL A 22 4.23 7.19 -39.32
C VAL A 22 3.34 8.38 -39.65
N GLU A 23 2.66 8.33 -40.79
CA GLU A 23 1.75 9.40 -41.22
C GLU A 23 0.28 9.07 -40.91
N ARG A 24 -0.49 10.08 -40.49
CA ARG A 24 -1.94 9.96 -40.25
C ARG A 24 -2.71 10.85 -41.21
N TYR A 25 -3.72 10.27 -41.87
CA TYR A 25 -4.59 10.93 -42.83
C TYR A 25 -6.05 10.94 -42.35
N TYR A 26 -6.80 11.99 -42.69
CA TYR A 26 -8.26 11.90 -42.78
C TYR A 26 -8.66 11.25 -44.12
N ASP A 27 -9.86 10.67 -44.22
CA ASP A 27 -10.44 10.09 -45.46
C ASP A 27 -10.55 11.11 -46.63
N THR A 28 -10.31 12.40 -46.36
CA THR A 28 -10.25 13.47 -47.35
C THR A 28 -8.84 13.73 -47.90
N GLY A 29 -7.83 12.93 -47.54
CA GLY A 29 -6.44 13.05 -48.02
C GLY A 29 -5.62 14.17 -47.38
N GLN A 30 -6.11 14.82 -46.32
CA GLN A 30 -5.43 15.95 -45.66
C GLN A 30 -4.55 15.47 -44.49
N ARG A 31 -3.25 15.85 -44.51
CA ARG A 31 -2.19 15.46 -43.55
C ARG A 31 -2.27 16.26 -42.25
N ILE A 32 -2.17 15.60 -41.09
CA ILE A 32 -2.53 16.22 -39.79
C ILE A 32 -1.33 16.65 -38.92
N SER A 33 -0.15 16.04 -39.04
CA SER A 33 1.14 16.54 -38.48
C SER A 33 2.23 15.48 -38.59
N GLU A 34 3.49 15.88 -38.43
CA GLU A 34 4.70 15.05 -38.47
C GLU A 34 5.25 14.92 -37.04
N VAL A 35 5.52 13.69 -36.58
CA VAL A 35 6.21 13.44 -35.30
C VAL A 35 7.55 12.81 -35.60
N GLU A 36 8.63 13.56 -35.41
CA GLU A 36 10.00 13.08 -35.54
C GLU A 36 10.47 12.53 -34.17
N ILE A 37 10.80 11.24 -34.09
CA ILE A 37 11.38 10.64 -32.88
C ILE A 37 12.91 10.76 -32.99
N GLN A 38 13.51 11.74 -32.31
CA GLN A 38 14.97 11.84 -32.24
C GLN A 38 15.54 10.84 -31.22
N ALA A 39 16.45 9.98 -31.69
CA ALA A 39 17.19 9.06 -30.83
C ALA A 39 18.25 9.81 -30.00
N PHE A 40 18.22 9.61 -28.67
CA PHE A 40 19.25 10.11 -27.76
C PHE A 40 20.62 9.48 -28.08
N LYS A 41 21.62 10.33 -28.41
CA LYS A 41 23.04 9.94 -28.48
C LYS A 41 23.59 9.73 -27.07
N ASN A 42 23.76 8.48 -26.65
CA ASN A 42 24.66 8.17 -25.54
C ASN A 42 26.12 8.38 -26.00
N ARG A 43 26.74 9.47 -25.56
CA ARG A 43 28.20 9.54 -25.46
C ARG A 43 28.62 8.67 -24.29
N SER A 44 29.55 7.73 -24.49
CA SER A 44 30.54 7.40 -23.47
C SER A 44 31.79 6.72 -24.05
N ILE A 45 32.91 7.42 -23.87
CA ILE A 45 34.14 6.98 -23.22
C ILE A 45 34.79 5.68 -23.74
N SER A 46 35.86 5.92 -24.50
CA SER A 46 37.10 5.15 -24.70
C SER A 46 37.27 3.74 -24.09
N LYS A 47 37.66 2.83 -25.00
CA LYS A 47 38.62 1.72 -24.87
C LYS A 47 38.51 0.82 -23.62
N LEU A 48 38.01 -0.40 -23.83
CA LEU A 48 38.62 -1.61 -23.29
C LEU A 48 38.62 -2.70 -24.37
N ASN A 49 39.75 -3.37 -24.46
CA ASN A 49 40.20 -4.29 -25.48
C ASN A 49 39.74 -5.73 -25.14
N GLU A 50 39.87 -6.62 -26.11
CA GLU A 50 39.92 -8.09 -26.01
C GLU A 50 38.66 -8.92 -26.28
N SER A 51 38.82 -9.69 -27.36
CA SER A 51 38.14 -10.89 -27.79
C SER A 51 37.82 -11.88 -26.66
N SER A 52 36.59 -12.42 -26.64
CA SER A 52 36.34 -13.86 -26.45
C SER A 52 34.87 -14.21 -26.70
N ASN A 53 34.72 -15.26 -27.48
CA ASN A 53 33.51 -15.96 -27.88
C ASN A 53 32.70 -16.44 -26.65
N LYS A 54 31.45 -15.97 -26.48
CA LYS A 54 30.47 -16.63 -25.59
C LYS A 54 29.03 -16.29 -26.00
N THR A 55 28.31 -17.32 -26.42
CA THR A 55 26.85 -17.48 -26.54
C THR A 55 25.99 -16.32 -26.02
N MET A 56 25.32 -15.62 -26.93
CA MET A 56 24.20 -14.72 -26.59
C MET A 56 22.97 -15.55 -26.25
N THR A 57 22.85 -15.94 -24.98
CA THR A 57 21.55 -16.26 -24.40
C THR A 57 20.75 -14.96 -24.36
N ALA A 58 19.55 -14.95 -24.92
CA ALA A 58 18.66 -13.80 -24.91
C ALA A 58 18.43 -13.36 -23.46
N VAL A 59 19.03 -12.24 -23.06
CA VAL A 59 18.64 -11.51 -21.85
C VAL A 59 17.36 -10.78 -22.21
N ASP A 60 16.24 -11.36 -21.76
CA ASP A 60 14.98 -10.67 -21.57
C ASP A 60 15.24 -9.35 -20.84
N ARG A 61 15.09 -8.22 -21.55
CA ARG A 61 15.13 -6.89 -20.92
C ARG A 61 13.75 -6.56 -20.38
N SER A 62 13.30 -7.35 -19.42
CA SER A 62 12.28 -6.90 -18.47
C SER A 62 12.95 -6.01 -17.42
N LYS A 63 12.30 -4.87 -17.12
CA LYS A 63 12.37 -4.14 -15.85
C LYS A 63 13.76 -3.67 -15.38
N THR A 64 14.34 -2.68 -16.04
CA THR A 64 15.25 -1.74 -15.34
C THR A 64 14.46 -0.47 -15.00
N ALA A 65 14.10 -0.35 -13.73
CA ALA A 65 13.32 0.74 -13.17
C ALA A 65 14.01 2.10 -13.38
N ILE A 66 13.41 2.95 -14.21
CA ILE A 66 13.55 4.39 -14.06
C ILE A 66 12.38 4.82 -13.19
N ASN A 67 12.62 4.94 -11.88
CA ASN A 67 11.70 5.61 -10.96
C ASN A 67 11.62 7.11 -11.34
N GLN A 68 10.80 7.46 -12.34
CA GLN A 68 10.47 8.84 -12.67
C GLN A 68 9.00 9.04 -13.07
N ASN A 69 8.06 8.22 -12.56
CA ASN A 69 6.63 8.54 -12.70
C ASN A 69 6.17 9.59 -11.68
N LYS A 70 6.90 10.72 -11.58
CA LYS A 70 6.37 11.93 -10.94
C LYS A 70 5.94 12.87 -12.06
N PHE A 71 4.79 12.58 -12.66
CA PHE A 71 4.13 13.49 -13.60
C PHE A 71 3.92 14.82 -12.86
N SER A 72 4.71 15.81 -13.24
CA SER A 72 4.48 17.19 -12.79
C SER A 72 3.51 17.81 -13.78
N GLU A 73 2.39 18.29 -13.26
CA GLU A 73 1.41 19.03 -14.04
C GLU A 73 1.63 20.52 -13.88
N THR A 74 1.22 21.30 -14.88
CA THR A 74 1.23 22.75 -14.79
C THR A 74 -0.15 23.25 -15.17
N LEU A 75 -0.82 23.90 -14.22
CA LEU A 75 -2.04 24.63 -14.52
C LEU A 75 -1.70 26.10 -14.70
N GLU A 76 -2.02 26.63 -15.88
CA GLU A 76 -1.83 28.05 -16.22
C GLU A 76 -3.18 28.74 -16.32
N THR A 77 -3.22 29.99 -15.87
CA THR A 77 -4.33 30.91 -16.14
C THR A 77 -4.03 31.76 -17.39
N THR A 78 -5.02 32.48 -17.91
CA THR A 78 -4.83 33.30 -19.12
C THR A 78 -3.79 34.40 -18.92
N PHE A 79 -2.82 34.48 -19.84
CA PHE A 79 -1.73 35.46 -19.79
C PHE A 79 -1.99 36.62 -20.77
N ASN A 80 -2.80 37.61 -20.35
CA ASN A 80 -3.03 38.83 -21.14
C ASN A 80 -2.49 40.08 -20.42
N ASN A 81 -1.90 41.01 -21.17
CA ASN A 81 -1.39 42.26 -20.63
C ASN A 81 -2.53 43.23 -20.37
N ASN A 82 -3.03 43.38 -19.13
CA ASN A 82 -3.80 44.55 -18.72
C ASN A 82 -3.82 44.79 -17.20
N ASN A 83 -3.25 45.92 -16.78
CA ASN A 83 -3.18 46.46 -15.42
C ASN A 83 -2.23 45.73 -14.45
N GLY A 84 -1.54 46.52 -13.62
CA GLY A 84 -0.60 46.04 -12.61
C GLY A 84 -0.85 46.67 -11.24
N TYR A 85 -0.90 45.83 -10.21
CA TYR A 85 -0.97 46.22 -8.80
C TYR A 85 0.11 45.46 -8.02
N SER A 86 0.32 45.82 -6.76
CA SER A 86 1.37 45.26 -5.91
C SER A 86 1.17 43.77 -5.56
N GLY A 87 -0.07 43.29 -5.58
CA GLY A 87 -0.43 41.90 -5.23
C GLY A 87 -1.78 41.46 -5.79
N ASN A 88 -2.02 40.15 -5.77
CA ASN A 88 -3.32 39.54 -6.02
C ASN A 88 -3.57 38.44 -5.02
N TYR A 89 -4.84 38.25 -4.67
CA TYR A 89 -5.28 37.02 -4.04
C TYR A 89 -6.39 36.37 -4.85
N PHE A 90 -6.37 35.05 -4.86
CA PHE A 90 -7.26 34.20 -5.63
C PHE A 90 -7.55 32.93 -4.83
N GLN A 91 -8.65 32.25 -5.15
CA GLN A 91 -8.97 30.97 -4.51
C GLN A 91 -8.38 29.83 -5.32
N ILE A 92 -7.92 28.80 -4.60
CA ILE A 92 -7.62 27.48 -5.14
C ILE A 92 -8.44 26.44 -4.38
N ASP A 93 -9.12 25.56 -5.11
CA ASP A 93 -9.62 24.31 -4.54
C ASP A 93 -8.70 23.17 -4.99
N VAL A 94 -8.09 22.47 -4.04
CA VAL A 94 -7.36 21.23 -4.26
C VAL A 94 -8.37 20.09 -4.16
N LEU A 95 -8.70 19.51 -5.31
CA LEU A 95 -9.65 18.41 -5.46
C LEU A 95 -9.00 17.05 -5.19
N LYS A 96 -7.69 16.94 -5.44
CA LYS A 96 -6.93 15.69 -5.33
C LYS A 96 -6.92 15.17 -3.88
N SER A 97 -7.41 13.93 -3.70
CA SER A 97 -7.26 13.19 -2.44
C SER A 97 -5.77 12.99 -2.12
N GLY A 98 -5.36 13.28 -0.89
CA GLY A 98 -3.95 13.31 -0.49
C GLY A 98 -3.21 14.61 -0.82
N GLY A 99 -3.83 15.53 -1.56
CA GLY A 99 -3.32 16.87 -1.84
C GLY A 99 -2.32 16.96 -3.00
N ILE A 100 -1.65 18.11 -3.09
CA ILE A 100 -0.65 18.44 -4.10
C ILE A 100 0.62 18.99 -3.45
N THR A 101 1.75 18.83 -4.14
CA THR A 101 3.02 19.53 -3.82
C THR A 101 3.35 20.49 -4.95
N VAL A 102 3.43 21.78 -4.66
CA VAL A 102 3.72 22.84 -5.64
C VAL A 102 5.24 23.05 -5.72
N SER A 103 5.83 22.72 -6.87
CA SER A 103 7.28 22.72 -7.10
C SER A 103 7.78 23.98 -7.82
N SER A 104 6.91 24.64 -8.59
CA SER A 104 7.19 25.95 -9.12
C SER A 104 5.91 26.74 -9.36
N MET A 105 6.07 28.06 -9.36
CA MET A 105 5.03 28.97 -9.78
C MET A 105 5.63 29.95 -10.78
N ALA A 106 4.78 30.52 -11.62
CA ALA A 106 5.14 31.63 -12.49
C ALA A 106 4.19 32.80 -12.28
N GLY A 107 4.71 34.01 -12.39
CA GLY A 107 3.91 35.24 -12.38
C GLY A 107 4.37 36.19 -13.47
N ASN A 108 3.52 37.13 -13.86
CA ASN A 108 3.89 38.24 -14.74
C ASN A 108 4.34 39.45 -13.90
N PHE A 109 5.62 39.81 -13.99
CA PHE A 109 6.21 40.88 -13.19
C PHE A 109 6.51 42.11 -14.04
N GLY A 110 6.10 43.29 -13.57
CA GLY A 110 6.49 44.56 -14.18
C GLY A 110 7.92 44.99 -13.87
N THR A 111 8.52 44.47 -12.80
CA THR A 111 9.87 44.82 -12.30
C THR A 111 10.55 43.61 -11.66
N THR A 112 11.85 43.72 -11.39
CA THR A 112 12.62 42.73 -10.62
C THR A 112 12.45 42.93 -9.10
N GLY A 113 12.82 41.95 -8.28
CA GLY A 113 12.75 42.06 -6.82
C GLY A 113 12.26 40.79 -6.10
N GLY A 114 11.92 40.90 -4.82
CA GLY A 114 11.41 39.77 -4.04
C GLY A 114 9.94 39.46 -4.35
N ALA A 115 9.57 38.18 -4.39
CA ALA A 115 8.18 37.72 -4.49
C ALA A 115 7.88 36.75 -3.35
N GLY A 116 6.66 36.82 -2.82
CA GLY A 116 6.16 35.92 -1.78
C GLY A 116 4.85 35.27 -2.18
N VAL A 117 4.63 34.06 -1.68
CA VAL A 117 3.38 33.30 -1.77
C VAL A 117 2.88 33.08 -0.36
N TRP A 118 1.65 33.47 -0.09
CA TRP A 118 0.97 33.23 1.18
C TRP A 118 -0.29 32.44 0.96
N VAL A 119 -0.62 31.59 1.92
CA VAL A 119 -1.81 30.73 1.89
C VAL A 119 -2.55 30.89 3.21
N ARG A 120 -3.87 30.80 3.13
CA ARG A 120 -4.76 30.56 4.28
C ARG A 120 -5.86 29.58 3.86
N ASP A 121 -6.46 28.93 4.85
CA ASP A 121 -7.61 28.06 4.64
C ASP A 121 -8.87 28.89 4.31
N GLY A 122 -9.75 28.30 3.50
CA GLY A 122 -11.07 28.85 3.19
C GLY A 122 -11.13 29.68 1.90
N ALA A 123 -12.37 29.95 1.48
CA ALA A 123 -12.69 30.64 0.24
C ALA A 123 -12.27 32.11 0.25
N ILE A 124 -12.16 32.69 -0.95
CA ILE A 124 -11.86 34.11 -1.12
C ILE A 124 -13.03 34.98 -0.62
N GLY A 125 -12.72 36.11 0.02
CA GLY A 125 -13.72 37.07 0.52
C GLY A 125 -13.38 38.52 0.17
N ASN A 126 -14.30 39.44 0.48
CA ASN A 126 -14.21 40.87 0.13
C ASN A 126 -13.09 41.64 0.87
N ALA A 127 -12.38 41.02 1.82
CA ALA A 127 -11.25 41.62 2.52
C ALA A 127 -10.16 40.57 2.81
N PRO A 128 -8.86 40.95 2.79
CA PRO A 128 -7.80 40.12 3.33
C PRO A 128 -8.04 39.95 4.84
N GLY A 129 -8.24 38.72 5.28
CA GLY A 129 -8.43 38.37 6.70
C GLY A 129 -7.12 37.96 7.37
N THR A 130 -7.16 37.64 8.66
CA THR A 130 -6.01 37.14 9.43
C THR A 130 -5.70 35.67 9.10
N GLY A 131 -4.51 35.18 9.47
CA GLY A 131 -4.15 33.75 9.37
C GLY A 131 -3.35 33.37 8.12
N TRP A 132 -2.75 34.33 7.43
CA TRP A 132 -1.87 34.06 6.31
C TRP A 132 -0.53 33.50 6.75
N SER A 133 -0.13 32.39 6.11
CA SER A 133 1.19 31.80 6.26
C SER A 133 1.98 31.97 4.97
N GLN A 134 3.20 32.49 5.06
CA GLN A 134 4.08 32.55 3.89
C GLN A 134 4.61 31.15 3.59
N VAL A 135 4.25 30.59 2.43
CA VAL A 135 4.60 29.22 2.03
C VAL A 135 5.76 29.17 1.03
N ALA A 136 6.05 30.28 0.36
CA ALA A 136 7.22 30.40 -0.52
C ALA A 136 7.68 31.85 -0.68
N SER A 137 8.94 32.01 -1.10
CA SER A 137 9.49 33.29 -1.54
C SER A 137 10.60 33.07 -2.55
N ALA A 138 10.79 34.02 -3.48
CA ALA A 138 11.85 33.97 -4.47
C ALA A 138 12.38 35.38 -4.81
N THR A 139 13.58 35.45 -5.38
CA THR A 139 14.08 36.67 -6.03
C THR A 139 13.83 36.57 -7.53
N ILE A 140 13.13 37.55 -8.07
CA ILE A 140 12.75 37.66 -9.48
C ILE A 140 13.75 38.58 -10.18
N SER A 141 14.47 38.04 -11.16
CA SER A 141 15.59 38.70 -11.83
C SER A 141 15.22 39.40 -13.14
N GLY A 142 14.00 39.21 -13.64
CA GLY A 142 13.51 39.80 -14.89
C GLY A 142 12.08 40.34 -14.81
N THR A 143 11.60 40.90 -15.91
CA THR A 143 10.21 41.34 -16.09
C THR A 143 9.43 40.37 -17.00
N ASN A 144 8.13 40.58 -17.16
CA ASN A 144 7.19 39.69 -17.84
C ASN A 144 7.01 38.35 -17.11
N LYS A 145 6.66 37.27 -17.82
CA LYS A 145 6.51 35.93 -17.23
C LYS A 145 7.84 35.49 -16.63
N GLN A 146 7.88 35.29 -15.32
CA GLN A 146 9.02 34.73 -14.61
C GLN A 146 8.57 33.51 -13.83
N THR A 147 9.30 32.42 -13.96
CA THR A 147 9.09 31.18 -13.22
C THR A 147 10.09 31.09 -12.09
N PHE A 148 9.65 30.68 -10.91
CA PHE A 148 10.48 30.49 -9.74
C PHE A 148 10.11 29.20 -9.02
N SER A 149 11.11 28.57 -8.42
CA SER A 149 10.93 27.34 -7.66
C SER A 149 10.23 27.63 -6.33
N THR A 150 9.34 26.72 -5.96
CA THR A 150 8.64 26.69 -4.66
C THR A 150 8.75 25.28 -4.09
N ASN A 151 8.36 25.09 -2.83
CA ASN A 151 8.18 23.75 -2.29
C ASN A 151 7.23 23.80 -1.10
N PHE A 152 5.94 23.75 -1.37
CA PHE A 152 4.91 23.68 -0.33
C PHE A 152 3.82 22.71 -0.73
N THR A 153 3.15 22.15 0.28
CA THR A 153 2.05 21.21 0.10
C THR A 153 0.73 21.86 0.45
N LEU A 154 -0.30 21.48 -0.29
CA LEU A 154 -1.68 21.80 0.04
C LEU A 154 -2.43 20.47 0.14
N ALA A 155 -3.08 20.23 1.27
CA ALA A 155 -3.97 19.08 1.41
C ALA A 155 -5.21 19.27 0.51
N GLN A 156 -6.05 18.24 0.42
CA GLN A 156 -7.35 18.42 -0.21
C GLN A 156 -8.17 19.47 0.56
N GLY A 157 -8.73 20.45 -0.14
CA GLY A 157 -9.47 21.53 0.50
C GLY A 157 -9.50 22.82 -0.30
N THR A 158 -10.14 23.83 0.27
CA THR A 158 -10.25 25.18 -0.30
C THR A 158 -9.30 26.12 0.41
N TYR A 159 -8.54 26.88 -0.38
CA TYR A 159 -7.53 27.83 0.08
C TYR A 159 -7.69 29.18 -0.61
N THR A 160 -7.38 30.25 0.10
CA THR A 160 -7.08 31.53 -0.54
C THR A 160 -5.57 31.66 -0.63
N MET A 161 -5.06 31.96 -1.83
CA MET A 161 -3.65 32.25 -2.07
C MET A 161 -3.47 33.73 -2.34
N PHE A 162 -2.45 34.34 -1.73
CA PHE A 162 -2.00 35.69 -2.03
C PHE A 162 -0.60 35.62 -2.62
N PHE A 163 -0.43 36.26 -3.77
CA PHE A 163 0.84 36.36 -4.46
C PHE A 163 1.18 37.84 -4.62
N ALA A 164 2.32 38.24 -4.09
CA ALA A 164 2.72 39.64 -4.08
C ALA A 164 4.22 39.81 -4.17
N ASN A 165 4.62 40.98 -4.65
CA ASN A 165 5.99 41.42 -4.52
C ASN A 165 6.26 41.84 -3.07
N THR A 166 7.38 41.40 -2.50
CA THR A 166 7.74 41.69 -1.10
C THR A 166 8.58 42.95 -0.93
N GLY A 167 9.05 43.56 -2.03
CA GLY A 167 9.65 44.89 -2.09
C GLY A 167 10.92 45.12 -1.24
N GLY A 168 12.06 45.30 -1.91
CA GLY A 168 13.20 46.02 -1.36
C GLY A 168 13.24 47.46 -1.88
N GLY A 169 12.57 48.41 -1.20
CA GLY A 169 12.75 49.86 -1.38
C GLY A 169 11.91 50.56 -2.47
N SER A 170 11.60 51.84 -2.21
CA SER A 170 10.65 52.74 -2.87
C SER A 170 10.60 52.77 -4.41
N GLY A 171 9.93 51.79 -5.00
CA GLY A 171 9.36 51.82 -6.34
C GLY A 171 8.45 50.61 -6.47
N VAL A 172 7.14 50.82 -6.34
CA VAL A 172 6.15 49.73 -6.19
C VAL A 172 6.28 48.73 -7.35
N SER A 173 6.82 47.56 -7.06
CA SER A 173 6.92 46.47 -8.02
C SER A 173 5.53 45.91 -8.31
N SER A 174 5.06 46.05 -9.56
CA SER A 174 3.74 45.58 -9.96
C SER A 174 3.77 44.15 -10.47
N LEU A 175 2.79 43.35 -10.07
CA LEU A 175 2.38 42.13 -10.76
C LEU A 175 1.31 42.49 -11.78
N ASN A 176 1.44 41.97 -13.00
CA ASN A 176 0.48 42.20 -14.08
C ASN A 176 -0.62 41.13 -14.04
N TYR A 177 -1.87 41.52 -14.27
CA TYR A 177 -3.03 40.62 -14.25
C TYR A 177 -3.82 40.67 -15.56
N THR A 178 -4.79 39.78 -15.69
CA THR A 178 -5.85 39.90 -16.70
C THR A 178 -7.12 40.36 -16.01
N ASN A 179 -7.91 41.22 -16.67
CA ASN A 179 -9.23 41.59 -16.15
C ASN A 179 -10.13 40.35 -16.09
N GLY A 180 -10.67 40.08 -14.90
CA GLY A 180 -11.66 39.03 -14.70
C GLY A 180 -13.05 39.48 -15.10
N THR A 181 -13.97 38.53 -15.10
CA THR A 181 -15.39 38.68 -15.43
C THR A 181 -16.29 38.61 -14.20
N GLY A 182 -15.81 38.04 -13.09
CA GLY A 182 -16.54 37.88 -11.84
C GLY A 182 -15.75 37.07 -10.81
N VAL A 183 -15.64 37.56 -9.58
CA VAL A 183 -14.93 36.85 -8.51
C VAL A 183 -15.59 35.50 -8.24
N GLY A 184 -14.77 34.46 -8.09
CA GLY A 184 -15.26 33.09 -7.91
C GLY A 184 -15.62 32.39 -9.22
N ASN A 185 -15.46 33.03 -10.39
CA ASN A 185 -15.49 32.31 -11.65
C ASN A 185 -14.25 31.42 -11.78
N VAL A 186 -14.37 30.25 -12.40
CA VAL A 186 -13.23 29.35 -12.62
C VAL A 186 -12.33 29.94 -13.72
N ALA A 187 -11.09 30.27 -13.37
CA ALA A 187 -10.09 30.80 -14.29
C ALA A 187 -9.28 29.69 -14.99
N ALA A 188 -9.00 28.60 -14.28
CA ALA A 188 -8.35 27.41 -14.82
C ALA A 188 -8.72 26.19 -13.97
N GLN A 189 -8.82 25.01 -14.57
CA GLN A 189 -9.05 23.77 -13.82
C GLN A 189 -8.55 22.52 -14.55
N ASN A 190 -8.27 21.48 -13.78
CA ASN A 190 -8.12 20.10 -14.24
C ASN A 190 -8.77 19.14 -13.20
N SER A 191 -8.39 17.86 -13.22
CA SER A 191 -8.91 16.86 -12.28
C SER A 191 -8.44 17.06 -10.84
N ASP A 192 -7.28 17.71 -10.64
CA ASP A 192 -6.65 17.80 -9.32
C ASP A 192 -6.94 19.11 -8.62
N LEU A 193 -7.14 20.20 -9.38
CA LEU A 193 -7.30 21.53 -8.81
C LEU A 193 -8.12 22.47 -9.68
N LYS A 194 -8.73 23.46 -9.01
CA LYS A 194 -9.41 24.61 -9.62
C LYS A 194 -8.80 25.90 -9.12
N ILE A 195 -8.51 26.81 -10.02
CA ILE A 195 -8.10 28.18 -9.73
C ILE A 195 -9.24 29.10 -10.13
N TYR A 196 -9.63 29.99 -9.22
CA TYR A 196 -10.70 30.95 -9.44
C TYR A 196 -10.17 32.35 -9.69
N GLU A 197 -10.97 33.16 -10.37
CA GLU A 197 -10.80 34.61 -10.44
C GLU A 197 -10.78 35.20 -9.03
N GLY A 198 -9.83 36.11 -8.80
CA GLY A 198 -9.63 36.78 -7.54
C GLY A 198 -9.70 38.30 -7.65
N TYR A 199 -8.98 38.98 -6.77
CA TYR A 199 -8.88 40.44 -6.74
C TYR A 199 -7.44 40.91 -6.95
N GLY A 200 -7.28 42.00 -7.68
CA GLY A 200 -6.04 42.78 -7.66
C GLY A 200 -6.07 43.75 -6.49
N THR A 201 -4.96 43.87 -5.76
CA THR A 201 -4.86 44.78 -4.62
C THR A 201 -3.51 45.52 -4.64
N SER A 202 -3.53 46.77 -4.23
CA SER A 202 -2.30 47.55 -4.01
C SER A 202 -1.64 47.23 -2.66
N ASP A 203 -2.33 46.52 -1.77
CA ASP A 203 -1.78 46.07 -0.49
C ASP A 203 -0.72 44.99 -0.72
N ILE A 204 0.44 45.17 -0.09
CA ILE A 204 1.59 44.26 -0.17
C ILE A 204 1.69 43.33 1.05
N LEU A 205 0.88 43.56 2.10
CA LEU A 205 0.98 42.85 3.39
C LEU A 205 -0.39 42.33 3.86
N PRO A 206 -0.68 41.04 3.67
CA PRO A 206 -2.01 40.47 3.92
C PRO A 206 -2.38 40.40 5.42
N ASN A 207 -1.44 40.68 6.34
CA ASN A 207 -1.62 40.64 7.79
C ASN A 207 -1.87 42.01 8.45
N THR A 208 -1.80 43.11 7.70
CA THR A 208 -1.82 44.44 8.32
C THR A 208 -3.21 45.02 8.54
N GLY A 209 -4.26 44.37 8.02
CA GLY A 209 -5.65 44.80 8.21
C GLY A 209 -5.89 46.28 7.86
N SER A 210 -5.03 46.87 7.03
CA SER A 210 -4.91 48.32 6.89
C SER A 210 -6.04 48.87 6.02
N TRP A 211 -7.20 49.06 6.65
CA TRP A 211 -8.34 49.81 6.13
C TRP A 211 -7.96 51.28 5.94
N SER A 212 -7.74 51.69 4.70
CA SER A 212 -7.88 53.09 4.32
C SER A 212 -9.11 53.23 3.42
N GLY A 213 -10.14 53.86 3.98
CA GLY A 213 -11.50 53.97 3.44
C GLY A 213 -11.65 54.86 2.22
N ASN A 214 -10.88 54.61 1.15
CA ASN A 214 -11.16 55.15 -0.17
C ASN A 214 -11.00 54.04 -1.21
N GLY A 215 -12.15 53.54 -1.68
CA GLY A 215 -12.36 52.56 -2.75
C GLY A 215 -11.13 52.13 -3.55
N TYR A 216 -10.44 51.10 -3.07
CA TYR A 216 -9.76 50.19 -3.98
C TYR A 216 -10.86 49.48 -4.77
N GLY A 217 -10.97 49.79 -6.06
CA GLY A 217 -11.93 49.13 -6.93
C GLY A 217 -11.61 47.64 -6.98
N PHE A 218 -12.31 46.85 -6.16
CA PHE A 218 -12.30 45.39 -6.18
C PHE A 218 -12.87 44.92 -7.52
N SER A 219 -12.01 44.94 -8.53
CA SER A 219 -12.34 44.49 -9.85
C SER A 219 -11.87 43.05 -9.95
N PRO A 220 -12.71 42.13 -10.47
CA PRO A 220 -12.28 40.77 -10.74
C PRO A 220 -10.98 40.75 -11.54
N ARG A 221 -10.04 39.90 -11.14
CA ARG A 221 -8.76 39.69 -11.81
C ARG A 221 -8.48 38.21 -11.94
N ILE A 222 -7.96 37.83 -13.09
CA ILE A 222 -7.32 36.54 -13.29
C ILE A 222 -5.84 36.74 -13.02
N TRP A 223 -5.28 35.94 -12.09
CA TRP A 223 -3.84 35.87 -11.90
C TRP A 223 -3.17 35.59 -13.24
N ASN A 224 -2.09 36.27 -13.63
CA ASN A 224 -1.33 35.91 -14.84
C ASN A 224 -0.16 35.03 -14.44
N GLY A 225 -0.41 33.74 -14.28
CA GLY A 225 0.60 32.85 -13.76
C GLY A 225 0.34 31.39 -14.07
N SER A 226 1.23 30.57 -13.55
CA SER A 226 1.07 29.13 -13.58
C SER A 226 1.56 28.50 -12.30
N LEU A 227 0.96 27.37 -11.99
CA LEU A 227 1.29 26.56 -10.83
C LEU A 227 1.67 25.18 -11.32
N THR A 228 2.94 24.82 -11.14
CA THR A 228 3.46 23.50 -11.44
C THR A 228 3.51 22.69 -10.15
N TYR A 229 2.93 21.50 -10.18
CA TYR A 229 2.76 20.67 -8.99
C TYR A 229 2.81 19.18 -9.33
N THR A 230 2.93 18.37 -8.29
CA THR A 230 2.74 16.92 -8.36
C THR A 230 1.60 16.53 -7.45
N ALA A 231 0.59 15.86 -7.99
CA ALA A 231 -0.50 15.27 -7.20
C ALA A 231 -0.02 14.08 -6.36
N ALA A 232 -0.66 13.87 -5.21
CA ALA A 232 -0.42 12.69 -4.38
C ALA A 232 -0.68 11.40 -5.18
N THR A 233 0.14 10.37 -4.95
CA THR A 233 -0.03 9.05 -5.56
C THR A 233 -0.88 8.16 -4.66
N PRO A 234 -1.45 7.05 -5.18
CA PRO A 234 -2.08 6.04 -4.33
C PRO A 234 -1.12 5.53 -3.26
N THR A 235 -1.67 5.23 -2.08
CA THR A 235 -0.95 4.65 -0.94
C THR A 235 -1.79 3.57 -0.30
N ILE A 236 -1.16 2.59 0.36
CA ILE A 236 -1.89 1.61 1.17
C ILE A 236 -2.26 2.29 2.49
N ALA A 237 -3.55 2.57 2.68
CA ALA A 237 -4.06 3.26 3.85
C ALA A 237 -4.15 2.32 5.07
N SER A 238 -4.58 1.08 4.86
CA SER A 238 -4.67 0.07 5.92
C SER A 238 -4.79 -1.35 5.35
N SER A 239 -4.68 -2.35 6.23
CA SER A 239 -4.91 -3.75 5.87
C SER A 239 -5.28 -4.61 7.08
N SER A 240 -6.18 -5.57 6.86
CA SER A 240 -6.79 -6.43 7.90
C SER A 240 -6.79 -7.89 7.49
N LEU A 241 -6.12 -8.74 8.28
CA LEU A 241 -6.04 -10.19 8.04
C LEU A 241 -7.25 -10.87 8.68
N SER A 242 -7.89 -11.76 7.93
CA SER A 242 -8.97 -12.62 8.40
C SER A 242 -8.53 -13.56 9.53
N SER A 243 -9.47 -13.96 10.40
CA SER A 243 -9.21 -14.85 11.54
C SER A 243 -8.86 -16.29 11.13
N ASP A 244 -9.23 -16.68 9.91
CA ASP A 244 -8.95 -17.97 9.30
C ASP A 244 -7.71 -17.94 8.38
N ASN A 245 -7.06 -16.78 8.23
CA ASN A 245 -5.96 -16.52 7.29
C ASN A 245 -6.31 -16.70 5.80
N ASN A 246 -7.59 -16.87 5.44
CA ASN A 246 -7.96 -17.14 4.05
C ASN A 246 -7.82 -15.91 3.14
N TYR A 247 -7.90 -14.72 3.71
CA TYR A 247 -7.73 -13.47 2.97
C TYR A 247 -7.20 -12.31 3.80
N LEU A 248 -6.68 -11.30 3.11
CA LEU A 248 -6.31 -9.99 3.63
C LEU A 248 -7.11 -8.91 2.90
N ASP A 249 -7.87 -8.10 3.62
CA ASP A 249 -8.48 -6.89 3.06
C ASP A 249 -7.46 -5.75 3.08
N VAL A 250 -7.29 -5.06 1.95
CA VAL A 250 -6.37 -3.93 1.78
C VAL A 250 -7.15 -2.70 1.36
N THR A 251 -7.04 -1.62 2.13
CA THR A 251 -7.65 -0.32 1.83
C THR A 251 -6.61 0.62 1.25
N ILE A 252 -6.97 1.28 0.16
CA ILE A 252 -6.12 2.16 -0.63
C ILE A 252 -6.70 3.58 -0.55
N SER A 253 -5.83 4.60 -0.57
CA SER A 253 -6.21 6.01 -0.37
C SER A 253 -7.12 6.59 -1.46
N GLU A 254 -7.20 5.93 -2.61
CA GLU A 254 -8.02 6.33 -3.75
C GLU A 254 -8.30 5.13 -4.69
N ALA A 255 -9.14 5.36 -5.69
CA ALA A 255 -9.49 4.39 -6.72
C ALA A 255 -8.25 4.01 -7.55
N VAL A 256 -8.02 2.71 -7.74
CA VAL A 256 -6.82 2.21 -8.43
C VAL A 256 -7.09 1.23 -9.57
N TYR A 257 -6.11 1.14 -10.47
CA TYR A 257 -6.17 0.44 -11.75
C TYR A 257 -4.81 -0.18 -12.07
N ASN A 258 -4.76 -1.23 -12.90
CA ASN A 258 -3.48 -1.85 -13.30
C ASN A 258 -2.88 -1.25 -14.58
N THR A 259 -3.64 -0.44 -15.32
CA THR A 259 -3.17 0.23 -16.53
C THR A 259 -3.11 1.74 -16.31
N ASN A 260 -2.10 2.37 -16.91
CA ASN A 260 -1.97 3.82 -16.95
C ASN A 260 -3.25 4.48 -17.53
N ALA A 261 -3.54 5.70 -17.10
CA ALA A 261 -4.74 6.47 -17.44
C ALA A 261 -6.07 5.88 -16.93
N GLY A 262 -6.04 5.17 -15.79
CA GLY A 262 -7.26 4.87 -15.04
C GLY A 262 -8.14 3.78 -15.63
N SER A 263 -7.54 2.73 -16.19
CA SER A 263 -8.28 1.62 -16.80
C SER A 263 -7.74 0.26 -16.37
N GLY A 264 -8.57 -0.77 -16.48
CA GLY A 264 -8.23 -2.13 -16.09
C GLY A 264 -8.38 -2.39 -14.59
N ALA A 265 -8.71 -3.64 -14.27
CA ALA A 265 -8.84 -4.13 -12.90
C ALA A 265 -7.49 -4.62 -12.39
N LEU A 266 -7.23 -4.50 -11.09
CA LEU A 266 -6.02 -5.08 -10.51
C LEU A 266 -6.01 -6.61 -10.68
N GLU A 267 -4.81 -7.16 -10.84
CA GLU A 267 -4.52 -8.59 -10.89
C GLU A 267 -3.52 -9.00 -9.79
N SER A 268 -3.46 -10.29 -9.46
CA SER A 268 -2.49 -10.79 -8.47
C SER A 268 -1.03 -10.52 -8.88
N SER A 269 -0.77 -10.39 -10.18
CA SER A 269 0.53 -10.05 -10.77
C SER A 269 0.98 -8.60 -10.50
N ASP A 270 0.08 -7.73 -10.03
CA ASP A 270 0.38 -6.35 -9.63
C ASP A 270 0.97 -6.28 -8.21
N PHE A 271 0.87 -7.37 -7.45
CA PHE A 271 1.33 -7.47 -6.07
C PHE A 271 2.44 -8.52 -5.90
N SER A 272 3.34 -8.26 -4.95
CA SER A 272 4.30 -9.23 -4.44
C SER A 272 3.97 -9.55 -2.99
N LEU A 273 3.97 -10.84 -2.65
CA LEU A 273 3.85 -11.32 -1.28
C LEU A 273 5.19 -11.87 -0.81
N THR A 274 5.66 -11.36 0.32
CA THR A 274 6.82 -11.89 1.04
C THR A 274 6.33 -12.69 2.24
N PHE A 275 6.74 -13.96 2.33
CA PHE A 275 6.48 -14.84 3.47
C PHE A 275 7.72 -14.93 4.36
N ALA A 276 7.53 -14.73 5.66
CA ALA A 276 8.55 -14.93 6.68
C ALA A 276 8.09 -16.03 7.63
N GLN A 277 8.76 -17.18 7.59
CA GLN A 277 8.43 -18.32 8.43
C GLN A 277 8.69 -18.04 9.92
N ASN A 278 9.73 -17.28 10.27
CA ASN A 278 10.06 -16.93 11.67
C ASN A 278 10.09 -18.15 12.63
N SER A 279 10.63 -19.29 12.15
CA SER A 279 10.66 -20.56 12.89
C SER A 279 9.27 -21.16 13.19
N GLY A 280 8.24 -20.74 12.47
CA GLY A 280 6.91 -21.32 12.52
C GLY A 280 6.73 -22.57 11.65
N ASN A 281 5.54 -23.14 11.75
CA ASN A 281 5.14 -24.41 11.13
C ASN A 281 4.75 -24.27 9.66
N ALA A 282 4.13 -23.16 9.25
CA ALA A 282 3.81 -22.94 7.84
C ALA A 282 5.09 -22.71 7.01
N THR A 283 5.11 -23.25 5.80
CA THR A 283 6.32 -23.31 4.95
C THR A 283 6.28 -22.36 3.76
N ALA A 284 5.09 -21.91 3.35
CA ALA A 284 4.92 -20.93 2.30
C ALA A 284 3.57 -20.22 2.42
N ALA A 285 3.49 -19.02 1.84
CA ALA A 285 2.24 -18.34 1.55
C ALA A 285 2.32 -17.70 0.15
N THR A 286 1.22 -17.70 -0.58
CA THR A 286 1.08 -17.06 -1.90
C THR A 286 -0.25 -16.34 -2.03
N ILE A 287 -0.36 -15.44 -3.01
CA ILE A 287 -1.64 -14.84 -3.41
C ILE A 287 -2.35 -15.83 -4.33
N SER A 288 -3.53 -16.29 -3.93
CA SER A 288 -4.39 -17.15 -4.75
C SER A 288 -5.11 -16.31 -5.81
N SER A 289 -5.84 -15.29 -5.37
CA SER A 289 -6.51 -14.32 -6.25
C SER A 289 -6.70 -12.98 -5.54
N ILE A 290 -7.08 -11.95 -6.32
CA ILE A 290 -7.55 -10.69 -5.77
C ILE A 290 -8.92 -10.34 -6.33
N LYS A 291 -9.83 -9.89 -5.46
CA LYS A 291 -11.26 -9.74 -5.76
C LYS A 291 -11.86 -8.60 -4.95
N LYS A 292 -13.14 -8.29 -5.22
CA LYS A 292 -13.91 -7.38 -4.35
C LYS A 292 -14.06 -7.99 -2.96
N ASN A 293 -14.20 -7.14 -1.95
CA ASN A 293 -14.38 -7.56 -0.55
C ASN A 293 -15.84 -7.89 -0.21
N ASP A 294 -16.63 -8.34 -1.18
CA ASP A 294 -18.08 -8.56 -1.07
C ASP A 294 -18.46 -9.96 -0.57
N ASN A 295 -17.51 -10.91 -0.56
CA ASN A 295 -17.72 -12.26 -0.06
C ASN A 295 -16.45 -12.86 0.53
N THR A 296 -16.56 -13.61 1.62
CA THR A 296 -15.43 -14.27 2.31
C THR A 296 -14.98 -15.56 1.64
N ALA A 297 -15.84 -16.18 0.80
CA ALA A 297 -15.49 -17.36 0.03
C ALA A 297 -14.92 -16.95 -1.34
N GLU A 298 -13.72 -17.43 -1.67
CA GLU A 298 -13.02 -17.08 -2.91
C GLU A 298 -13.83 -17.36 -4.16
N GLY A 299 -14.52 -18.51 -4.22
CA GLY A 299 -15.35 -18.90 -5.36
C GLY A 299 -16.59 -18.01 -5.58
N SER A 300 -17.03 -17.28 -4.55
CA SER A 300 -18.25 -16.45 -4.59
C SER A 300 -17.97 -14.96 -4.64
N ALA A 301 -16.76 -14.52 -4.27
CA ALA A 301 -16.36 -13.12 -4.38
C ALA A 301 -16.31 -12.69 -5.85
N THR A 302 -16.78 -11.48 -6.13
CA THR A 302 -16.86 -10.98 -7.51
C THR A 302 -15.52 -10.42 -7.99
N ALA A 303 -15.30 -10.46 -9.30
CA ALA A 303 -14.08 -9.93 -9.91
C ALA A 303 -13.98 -8.41 -9.75
N LEU A 304 -12.74 -7.92 -9.63
CA LEU A 304 -12.44 -6.49 -9.69
C LEU A 304 -12.85 -5.94 -11.06
N SER A 305 -13.26 -4.67 -11.08
CA SER A 305 -13.65 -3.94 -12.29
C SER A 305 -12.73 -2.75 -12.58
N GLY A 306 -11.84 -2.41 -11.64
CA GLY A 306 -11.02 -1.21 -11.68
C GLY A 306 -11.71 -0.07 -10.93
N GLY A 307 -10.91 0.72 -10.22
CA GLY A 307 -11.38 1.85 -9.42
C GLY A 307 -11.81 1.48 -8.00
N GLU A 308 -11.58 0.25 -7.55
CA GLU A 308 -11.80 -0.13 -6.16
C GLU A 308 -10.83 0.60 -5.22
N THR A 309 -11.34 0.97 -4.04
CA THR A 309 -10.54 1.50 -2.92
C THR A 309 -10.28 0.46 -1.85
N VAL A 310 -11.00 -0.67 -1.89
CA VAL A 310 -10.80 -1.82 -1.03
C VAL A 310 -10.75 -3.07 -1.90
N ILE A 311 -9.69 -3.85 -1.74
CA ILE A 311 -9.53 -5.14 -2.39
C ILE A 311 -9.39 -6.23 -1.34
N ARG A 312 -9.83 -7.44 -1.68
CA ARG A 312 -9.60 -8.66 -0.92
C ARG A 312 -8.56 -9.50 -1.62
N VAL A 313 -7.47 -9.78 -0.93
CA VAL A 313 -6.40 -10.67 -1.39
C VAL A 313 -6.62 -12.04 -0.76
N PHE A 314 -7.05 -13.02 -1.55
CA PHE A 314 -7.17 -14.41 -1.12
C PHE A 314 -5.78 -15.05 -1.05
N LEU A 315 -5.55 -15.81 0.00
CA LEU A 315 -4.26 -16.39 0.35
C LEU A 315 -4.29 -17.90 0.22
N SER A 316 -3.17 -18.48 -0.21
CA SER A 316 -2.91 -19.91 -0.11
C SER A 316 -1.70 -20.12 0.80
N ILE A 317 -1.87 -20.93 1.85
CA ILE A 317 -0.84 -21.16 2.87
C ILE A 317 -0.53 -22.66 2.91
N SER A 318 0.75 -23.00 2.84
CA SER A 318 1.23 -24.38 2.93
C SER A 318 1.66 -24.70 4.36
N GLY A 319 0.99 -25.68 4.98
CA GLY A 319 1.17 -26.02 6.39
C GLY A 319 0.22 -25.24 7.30
N LEU A 320 0.22 -25.59 8.60
CA LEU A 320 -0.62 -24.94 9.60
C LEU A 320 0.21 -23.87 10.33
N PRO A 321 -0.08 -22.57 10.18
CA PRO A 321 0.66 -21.53 10.86
C PRO A 321 0.63 -21.71 12.38
N SER A 322 1.75 -21.46 13.06
CA SER A 322 1.86 -21.45 14.54
C SER A 322 1.80 -20.04 15.15
N GLY A 323 1.37 -19.05 14.36
CA GLY A 323 1.14 -17.69 14.83
C GLY A 323 2.38 -16.78 14.86
N VAL A 324 3.56 -17.30 14.49
CA VAL A 324 4.82 -16.54 14.39
C VAL A 324 5.17 -16.15 12.96
N GLU A 325 4.62 -16.85 11.99
CA GLU A 325 4.78 -16.56 10.58
C GLU A 325 4.15 -15.21 10.22
N ALA A 326 4.73 -14.51 9.26
CA ALA A 326 4.19 -13.25 8.79
C ALA A 326 4.17 -13.19 7.26
N ILE A 327 3.16 -12.50 6.73
CA ILE A 327 3.10 -12.11 5.33
C ILE A 327 3.19 -10.59 5.21
N THR A 328 3.80 -10.12 4.13
CA THR A 328 3.81 -8.70 3.75
C THR A 328 3.47 -8.59 2.28
N ILE A 329 2.55 -7.70 1.92
CA ILE A 329 2.17 -7.45 0.53
C ILE A 329 2.62 -6.04 0.13
N THR A 330 3.19 -5.95 -1.06
CA THR A 330 3.68 -4.71 -1.69
C THR A 330 3.27 -4.68 -3.16
N PRO A 331 3.19 -3.52 -3.82
CA PRO A 331 3.13 -3.45 -5.28
C PRO A 331 4.39 -4.08 -5.88
N VAL A 332 4.29 -4.80 -7.01
CA VAL A 332 5.48 -5.42 -7.64
C VAL A 332 6.51 -4.37 -8.03
N ASN A 333 6.08 -3.19 -8.52
CA ASN A 333 6.96 -2.08 -8.88
C ASN A 333 6.16 -0.77 -9.02
N GLY A 334 6.85 0.36 -9.23
CA GLY A 334 6.27 1.69 -9.45
C GLY A 334 5.58 1.89 -10.80
N SER A 335 5.09 0.81 -11.40
CA SER A 335 4.34 0.78 -12.66
C SER A 335 3.31 -0.36 -12.69
N SER A 336 2.93 -0.89 -11.52
CA SER A 336 1.91 -1.94 -11.38
C SER A 336 0.52 -1.42 -11.04
N ILE A 337 0.43 -0.34 -10.26
CA ILE A 337 -0.83 0.17 -9.72
C ILE A 337 -0.88 1.68 -9.96
N TYR A 338 -1.95 2.18 -10.55
CA TYR A 338 -2.12 3.57 -10.95
C TYR A 338 -3.43 4.14 -10.39
N ASN A 339 -3.49 5.45 -10.19
CA ASN A 339 -4.76 6.16 -10.05
C ASN A 339 -5.40 6.46 -11.42
N THR A 340 -6.57 7.11 -11.39
CA THR A 340 -7.31 7.51 -12.58
C THR A 340 -6.52 8.43 -13.52
N THR A 341 -5.62 9.26 -12.98
CA THR A 341 -4.79 10.19 -13.76
C THR A 341 -3.49 9.56 -14.28
N GLY A 342 -3.22 8.29 -13.95
CA GLY A 342 -2.06 7.56 -14.46
C GLY A 342 -0.78 7.68 -13.61
N GLN A 343 -0.87 8.24 -12.41
CA GLN A 343 0.25 8.28 -11.48
C GLN A 343 0.34 6.96 -10.72
N ALA A 344 1.55 6.41 -10.63
CA ALA A 344 1.78 5.10 -10.05
C ALA A 344 1.89 5.14 -8.51
N MET A 345 1.36 4.12 -7.85
CA MET A 345 1.64 3.79 -6.45
C MET A 345 3.14 3.50 -6.29
N GLY A 346 3.73 3.98 -5.20
CA GLY A 346 5.14 3.71 -4.89
C GLY A 346 5.39 2.23 -4.64
N SER A 347 6.48 1.67 -5.16
CA SER A 347 6.85 0.26 -4.92
C SER A 347 7.22 -0.04 -3.47
N SER A 348 7.45 0.99 -2.66
CA SER A 348 7.72 0.88 -1.22
C SER A 348 6.45 0.84 -0.37
N GLU A 349 5.27 1.07 -0.95
CA GLU A 349 4.00 0.93 -0.24
C GLU A 349 3.86 -0.51 0.26
N SER A 350 3.33 -0.66 1.47
CA SER A 350 3.28 -1.96 2.13
C SER A 350 2.08 -2.07 3.04
N THR A 351 1.53 -3.28 3.14
CA THR A 351 0.59 -3.64 4.21
C THR A 351 1.23 -3.62 5.60
N GLY A 352 2.56 -3.57 5.67
CA GLY A 352 3.34 -3.99 6.82
C GLY A 352 3.25 -5.51 7.04
N ALA A 353 4.05 -6.03 7.95
CA ALA A 353 4.01 -7.43 8.33
C ALA A 353 2.71 -7.77 9.05
N LYS A 354 1.96 -8.74 8.54
CA LYS A 354 0.78 -9.32 9.17
C LYS A 354 1.11 -10.71 9.66
N ARG A 355 1.08 -10.89 10.98
CA ARG A 355 1.24 -12.22 11.59
C ARG A 355 0.05 -13.09 11.24
N LEU A 356 0.33 -14.28 10.72
CA LEU A 356 -0.70 -15.29 10.52
C LEU A 356 -1.29 -15.68 11.87
N LYS A 357 -2.58 -16.03 11.88
CA LYS A 357 -3.25 -16.60 13.04
C LYS A 357 -2.82 -18.04 13.20
N ASP A 358 -2.63 -18.47 14.45
CA ASP A 358 -2.34 -19.86 14.73
C ASP A 358 -3.50 -20.77 14.28
N LYS A 359 -3.15 -21.84 13.59
CA LYS A 359 -4.02 -22.93 13.16
C LYS A 359 -3.38 -24.29 13.43
N ALA A 360 -2.21 -24.32 14.08
CA ALA A 360 -1.53 -25.55 14.42
C ALA A 360 -2.16 -26.11 15.71
N PRO A 361 -2.63 -27.35 15.70
CA PRO A 361 -3.14 -27.98 16.91
C PRO A 361 -2.00 -28.26 17.90
N SER A 362 -2.33 -28.26 19.19
CA SER A 362 -1.41 -28.70 20.23
C SER A 362 -1.14 -30.21 20.16
N THR A 363 0.04 -30.62 20.61
CA THR A 363 0.51 -32.01 20.58
C THR A 363 1.19 -32.42 21.88
N ILE A 364 1.28 -33.72 22.15
CA ILE A 364 2.09 -34.32 23.20
C ILE A 364 3.54 -34.37 22.71
N THR A 365 4.44 -33.73 23.44
CA THR A 365 5.88 -33.74 23.14
C THR A 365 6.58 -34.93 23.78
N GLY A 366 5.98 -35.53 24.81
CA GLY A 366 6.52 -36.73 25.46
C GLY A 366 5.72 -37.17 26.67
N VAL A 367 5.99 -38.40 27.10
CA VAL A 367 5.38 -39.01 28.28
C VAL A 367 6.42 -39.69 29.18
N SER A 368 6.14 -39.80 30.48
CA SER A 368 7.02 -40.46 31.45
C SER A 368 6.23 -41.23 32.51
N ILE A 369 6.55 -42.51 32.70
CA ILE A 369 5.92 -43.38 33.70
C ILE A 369 6.63 -43.25 35.05
N ALA A 370 5.86 -43.08 36.12
CA ALA A 370 6.40 -43.12 37.48
C ALA A 370 6.95 -44.51 37.82
N SER A 371 8.00 -44.57 38.65
CA SER A 371 8.70 -45.83 38.96
C SER A 371 7.81 -46.91 39.59
N ASP A 372 6.68 -46.54 40.18
CA ASP A 372 5.69 -47.43 40.79
C ASP A 372 4.49 -47.74 39.86
N ASN A 373 4.50 -47.25 38.62
CA ASN A 373 3.41 -47.32 37.64
C ASN A 373 2.09 -46.66 38.07
N SER A 374 2.09 -45.83 39.12
CA SER A 374 0.86 -45.20 39.60
C SER A 374 0.39 -44.03 38.74
N THR A 375 1.31 -43.36 38.03
CA THR A 375 1.02 -42.19 37.21
C THR A 375 1.84 -42.13 35.92
N ILE A 376 1.32 -41.44 34.91
CA ILE A 376 2.04 -41.01 33.72
C ILE A 376 2.04 -39.47 33.65
N ALA A 377 3.21 -38.87 33.47
CA ALA A 377 3.33 -37.45 33.16
C ALA A 377 3.27 -37.24 31.65
N VAL A 378 2.36 -36.40 31.17
CA VAL A 378 2.14 -36.04 29.77
C VAL A 378 2.54 -34.59 29.56
N THR A 379 3.47 -34.32 28.65
CA THR A 379 3.91 -32.95 28.35
C THR A 379 3.30 -32.47 27.04
N MET A 380 2.58 -31.35 27.07
CA MET A 380 1.97 -30.71 25.90
C MET A 380 2.92 -29.67 25.27
N SER A 381 2.81 -29.46 23.96
CA SER A 381 3.60 -28.49 23.18
C SER A 381 3.37 -27.05 23.61
N GLU A 382 2.23 -26.77 24.21
CA GLU A 382 1.75 -25.46 24.63
C GLU A 382 0.72 -25.58 25.76
N ALA A 383 0.20 -24.45 26.22
CA ALA A 383 -0.88 -24.43 27.20
C ALA A 383 -2.20 -24.89 26.54
N VAL A 384 -2.92 -25.77 27.22
CA VAL A 384 -4.16 -26.37 26.71
C VAL A 384 -5.32 -26.28 27.69
N TYR A 385 -6.53 -26.38 27.15
CA TYR A 385 -7.79 -26.04 27.79
C TYR A 385 -8.89 -27.04 27.43
N ASN A 386 -9.90 -27.17 28.30
CA ASN A 386 -11.05 -28.06 28.11
C ASN A 386 -12.12 -27.44 27.17
N THR A 387 -11.99 -26.17 26.78
CA THR A 387 -12.91 -25.51 25.84
C THR A 387 -12.18 -24.78 24.73
N ASP A 388 -12.85 -24.66 23.59
CA ASP A 388 -12.37 -23.94 22.39
C ASP A 388 -12.20 -22.43 22.58
N GLY A 389 -12.71 -21.88 23.69
CA GLY A 389 -12.52 -20.48 24.09
C GLY A 389 -11.23 -20.23 24.88
N GLY A 390 -10.27 -21.16 24.89
CA GLY A 390 -9.01 -21.03 25.61
C GLY A 390 -9.17 -20.93 27.13
N ASN A 391 -10.16 -21.65 27.68
CA ASN A 391 -10.46 -21.66 29.11
C ASN A 391 -10.95 -23.03 29.61
N GLY A 392 -11.02 -23.20 30.93
CA GLY A 392 -11.36 -24.47 31.56
C GLY A 392 -10.13 -25.33 31.81
N ALA A 393 -10.01 -25.85 33.03
CA ALA A 393 -8.95 -26.79 33.39
C ALA A 393 -9.25 -28.16 32.79
N LEU A 394 -8.20 -28.88 32.38
CA LEU A 394 -8.36 -30.26 31.94
C LEU A 394 -8.85 -31.16 33.08
N GLU A 395 -9.70 -32.09 32.72
CA GLU A 395 -10.25 -33.15 33.53
C GLU A 395 -9.64 -34.50 33.13
N ALA A 396 -9.75 -35.49 34.01
CA ALA A 396 -9.24 -36.82 33.71
C ALA A 396 -9.92 -37.43 32.48
N SER A 397 -11.19 -37.08 32.22
CA SER A 397 -11.97 -37.51 31.05
C SER A 397 -11.48 -36.96 29.72
N ASP A 398 -10.61 -35.95 29.71
CA ASP A 398 -10.08 -35.35 28.48
C ASP A 398 -8.95 -36.19 27.87
N PHE A 399 -8.52 -37.23 28.60
CA PHE A 399 -7.54 -38.21 28.15
C PHE A 399 -8.12 -39.63 28.21
N THR A 400 -7.60 -40.49 27.33
CA THR A 400 -7.91 -41.92 27.31
C THR A 400 -6.65 -42.77 27.20
N PHE A 401 -6.64 -43.91 27.87
CA PHE A 401 -5.56 -44.88 27.89
C PHE A 401 -5.90 -46.11 27.06
N THR A 402 -4.87 -46.66 26.42
CA THR A 402 -4.87 -48.03 25.91
C THR A 402 -3.60 -48.73 26.38
N ILE A 403 -3.69 -50.04 26.60
CA ILE A 403 -2.54 -50.87 26.99
C ILE A 403 -2.46 -52.08 26.08
N SER A 404 -1.25 -52.49 25.74
CA SER A 404 -1.00 -53.68 24.92
C SER A 404 0.27 -54.38 25.37
N GLY A 405 0.37 -55.68 25.07
CA GLY A 405 1.48 -56.52 25.52
C GLY A 405 1.39 -56.91 27.00
N GLY A 406 2.36 -57.71 27.45
CA GLY A 406 2.54 -58.10 28.85
C GLY A 406 1.35 -58.84 29.49
N ALA A 407 1.31 -58.81 30.82
CA ALA A 407 0.32 -59.51 31.64
C ALA A 407 -0.62 -58.56 32.41
N ALA A 408 -0.23 -57.31 32.63
CA ALA A 408 -1.08 -56.32 33.29
C ALA A 408 -2.13 -55.73 32.34
N SER A 409 -3.25 -55.28 32.91
CA SER A 409 -4.37 -54.66 32.19
C SER A 409 -4.81 -53.36 32.87
N LEU A 410 -5.50 -52.49 32.12
CA LEU A 410 -6.10 -51.29 32.68
C LEU A 410 -7.39 -51.63 33.45
N SER A 411 -7.55 -51.09 34.65
CA SER A 411 -8.84 -51.13 35.36
C SER A 411 -9.83 -50.09 34.83
N SER A 412 -9.34 -49.05 34.14
CA SER A 412 -10.11 -48.00 33.48
C SER A 412 -9.30 -47.44 32.31
N ALA A 413 -9.97 -47.15 31.19
CA ALA A 413 -9.36 -46.40 30.09
C ALA A 413 -9.27 -44.90 30.41
N THR A 414 -10.15 -44.36 31.24
CA THR A 414 -10.03 -42.97 31.72
C THR A 414 -9.06 -42.92 32.91
N PRO A 415 -8.12 -41.96 32.95
CA PRO A 415 -7.27 -41.73 34.12
C PRO A 415 -8.05 -41.65 35.43
N THR A 416 -7.47 -42.16 36.51
CA THR A 416 -8.11 -42.16 37.84
C THR A 416 -7.97 -40.82 38.56
N SER A 417 -7.03 -39.99 38.13
CA SER A 417 -6.78 -38.65 38.64
C SER A 417 -6.06 -37.80 37.60
N ILE A 418 -6.08 -36.49 37.80
CA ILE A 418 -5.32 -35.50 37.02
C ILE A 418 -4.75 -34.43 37.95
N SER A 419 -3.54 -34.00 37.67
CA SER A 419 -2.93 -32.80 38.25
C SER A 419 -2.05 -32.14 37.20
N SER A 420 -1.87 -30.82 37.25
CA SER A 420 -1.11 -30.06 36.27
C SER A 420 0.00 -29.21 36.91
N SER A 421 1.09 -29.04 36.18
CA SER A 421 2.19 -28.15 36.51
C SER A 421 2.78 -27.57 35.22
N GLY A 422 2.35 -26.36 34.86
CA GLY A 422 2.63 -25.80 33.53
C GLY A 422 1.98 -26.65 32.44
N ASN A 423 2.74 -27.02 31.40
CA ASN A 423 2.26 -27.87 30.30
C ASN A 423 2.39 -29.38 30.60
N VAL A 424 2.71 -29.76 31.85
CA VAL A 424 2.84 -31.16 32.26
C VAL A 424 1.61 -31.58 33.05
N TYR A 425 0.93 -32.61 32.59
CA TYR A 425 -0.26 -33.19 33.19
C TYR A 425 0.06 -34.59 33.72
N THR A 426 -0.04 -34.78 35.02
CA THR A 426 0.18 -36.08 35.68
C THR A 426 -1.15 -36.78 35.85
N LEU A 427 -1.28 -37.92 35.17
CA LEU A 427 -2.51 -38.70 35.07
C LEU A 427 -2.36 -40.00 35.87
N GLY A 428 -3.34 -40.29 36.74
CA GLY A 428 -3.38 -41.53 37.53
C GLY A 428 -3.71 -42.74 36.66
N ILE A 429 -2.95 -43.82 36.82
CA ILE A 429 -3.13 -45.07 36.09
C ILE A 429 -3.81 -46.09 36.99
N GLY A 430 -4.92 -46.66 36.53
CA GLY A 430 -5.54 -47.82 37.18
C GLY A 430 -5.05 -49.12 36.55
N ILE A 431 -4.29 -49.93 37.29
CA ILE A 431 -3.69 -51.18 36.79
C ILE A 431 -4.23 -52.39 37.57
N SER A 432 -4.55 -53.45 36.85
CA SER A 432 -4.85 -54.78 37.37
C SER A 432 -3.82 -55.80 36.92
N GLY A 433 -3.41 -56.69 37.83
CA GLY A 433 -2.34 -57.67 37.58
C GLY A 433 -0.94 -57.13 37.91
N THR A 434 0.09 -57.89 37.52
CA THR A 434 1.50 -57.54 37.79
C THR A 434 2.19 -57.11 36.50
N PRO A 435 2.60 -55.84 36.35
CA PRO A 435 3.34 -55.38 35.17
C PRO A 435 4.64 -56.16 34.99
N THR A 436 4.92 -56.56 33.76
CA THR A 436 6.10 -57.32 33.34
C THR A 436 7.17 -56.44 32.69
N GLY A 437 6.83 -55.19 32.42
CA GLY A 437 7.66 -54.26 31.65
C GLY A 437 7.51 -54.40 30.13
N ALA A 438 6.77 -55.42 29.67
CA ALA A 438 6.41 -55.60 28.28
C ALA A 438 5.11 -54.87 27.90
N GLU A 439 4.39 -54.32 28.87
CA GLU A 439 3.18 -53.55 28.61
C GLU A 439 3.53 -52.15 28.08
N THR A 440 3.01 -51.81 26.90
CA THR A 440 3.07 -50.45 26.36
C THR A 440 1.75 -49.75 26.66
N LEU A 441 1.82 -48.69 27.49
CA LEU A 441 0.72 -47.79 27.79
C LEU A 441 0.76 -46.62 26.80
N THR A 442 -0.37 -46.32 26.17
CA THR A 442 -0.56 -45.18 25.26
C THR A 442 -1.64 -44.27 25.82
N VAL A 443 -1.39 -42.95 25.79
CA VAL A 443 -2.34 -41.90 26.19
C VAL A 443 -2.73 -41.05 24.99
N ASN A 444 -4.01 -40.78 24.80
CA ASN A 444 -4.50 -39.89 23.74
C ASN A 444 -5.41 -38.81 24.33
N PRO A 445 -5.37 -37.58 23.79
CA PRO A 445 -6.49 -36.65 23.95
C PRO A 445 -7.79 -37.30 23.45
N VAL A 446 -8.89 -37.02 24.14
CA VAL A 446 -10.23 -37.37 23.65
C VAL A 446 -10.66 -36.36 22.59
N ASP A 447 -11.40 -36.83 21.58
CA ASP A 447 -12.00 -36.00 20.54
C ASP A 447 -12.88 -34.91 21.19
N ASN A 448 -12.67 -33.66 20.79
CA ASN A 448 -13.27 -32.46 21.35
C ASN A 448 -13.03 -32.25 22.86
N GLY A 449 -11.96 -32.83 23.42
CA GLY A 449 -11.64 -32.72 24.85
C GLY A 449 -10.53 -31.71 25.19
N ILE A 450 -9.61 -31.43 24.26
CA ILE A 450 -8.43 -30.60 24.52
C ILE A 450 -8.21 -29.62 23.37
N TYR A 451 -8.08 -28.34 23.70
CA TYR A 451 -7.87 -27.24 22.76
C TYR A 451 -6.68 -26.38 23.18
N ASP A 452 -6.05 -25.70 22.22
CA ASP A 452 -5.12 -24.61 22.52
C ASP A 452 -5.85 -23.31 22.91
N ALA A 453 -5.09 -22.23 23.13
CA ALA A 453 -5.66 -20.92 23.50
C ALA A 453 -6.52 -20.26 22.41
N LEU A 454 -6.40 -20.71 21.16
CA LEU A 454 -7.08 -20.15 19.99
C LEU A 454 -8.18 -21.07 19.44
N GLY A 455 -8.44 -22.18 20.15
CA GLY A 455 -9.51 -23.13 19.84
C GLY A 455 -9.12 -24.21 18.82
N ASN A 456 -7.83 -24.40 18.53
CA ASN A 456 -7.41 -25.55 17.72
C ASN A 456 -7.39 -26.81 18.59
N GLU A 457 -8.14 -27.83 18.17
CA GLU A 457 -8.25 -29.12 18.86
C GLU A 457 -6.93 -29.91 18.82
N SER A 458 -6.49 -30.47 19.95
CA SER A 458 -5.32 -31.34 20.00
C SER A 458 -5.47 -32.57 19.10
N ILE A 459 -4.36 -33.00 18.50
CA ILE A 459 -4.37 -34.22 17.68
C ILE A 459 -4.68 -35.45 18.54
N THR A 460 -5.69 -36.24 18.19
CA THR A 460 -6.11 -37.42 18.99
C THR A 460 -5.28 -38.67 18.75
N ASN A 461 -4.50 -38.75 17.67
CA ASN A 461 -3.57 -39.85 17.38
C ASN A 461 -2.16 -39.33 17.16
N GLN A 462 -1.25 -39.69 18.06
CA GLN A 462 0.11 -39.17 18.08
C GLN A 462 1.14 -40.29 18.23
N SER A 463 2.43 -39.97 18.03
CA SER A 463 3.53 -40.94 18.13
C SER A 463 4.32 -40.86 19.44
N ASN A 464 4.29 -39.70 20.12
CA ASN A 464 5.14 -39.41 21.29
C ASN A 464 4.41 -39.64 22.63
N ASN A 465 3.37 -40.46 22.60
CA ASN A 465 2.35 -40.56 23.63
C ASN A 465 2.28 -41.96 24.26
N SER A 466 3.35 -42.75 24.13
CA SER A 466 3.42 -44.09 24.71
C SER A 466 4.72 -44.31 25.48
N ALA A 467 4.64 -45.17 26.50
CA ALA A 467 5.76 -45.62 27.30
C ALA A 467 5.50 -47.01 27.85
N ASN A 468 6.55 -47.76 28.15
CA ASN A 468 6.41 -49.05 28.80
C ASN A 468 6.17 -48.88 30.30
N LEU A 469 5.36 -49.77 30.87
CA LEU A 469 5.28 -49.90 32.32
C LEU A 469 6.62 -50.40 32.87
N MET A 470 6.87 -50.12 34.15
CA MET A 470 8.01 -50.66 34.90
C MET A 470 7.72 -52.10 35.33
N ASP A 471 8.69 -52.99 35.18
CA ASP A 471 8.57 -54.36 35.65
C ASP A 471 8.41 -54.43 37.19
N LYS A 472 7.43 -55.22 37.62
CA LYS A 472 7.12 -55.53 39.02
C LYS A 472 7.02 -57.04 39.26
N ALA A 473 7.28 -57.86 38.25
CA ALA A 473 7.28 -59.31 38.38
C ALA A 473 8.48 -59.78 39.23
N PRO A 474 8.30 -60.82 40.05
CA PRO A 474 9.43 -61.45 40.72
C PRO A 474 10.30 -62.19 39.70
N PRO A 475 11.62 -62.36 39.96
CA PRO A 475 12.48 -63.19 39.12
C PRO A 475 11.97 -64.63 39.05
N THR A 476 12.04 -65.25 37.86
CA THR A 476 11.76 -66.67 37.64
C THR A 476 13.05 -67.44 37.34
N ILE A 477 13.20 -68.64 37.89
CA ILE A 477 14.38 -69.52 37.71
C ILE A 477 14.22 -70.40 36.48
#